data_AF-A0A545VEW6-F1
#
_entry.id   AF-A0A545VEW6-F1
#
_cell.length_a   1.000
_cell.length_b   1.000
_cell.length_c   1.000
_cell.angle_alpha   90.00
_cell.angle_beta   90.00
_cell.angle_gamma   90.00
#
_symmetry.space_group_name_H-M   'P 1'
#
loop_
_entity.id
_entity.type
_entity.pdbx_description
1 polymer ?
#
loop_
_entity_poly.entity_id
_entity_poly.type
_entity_poly.pdbx_seq_one_letter_code
_entity_poly.pdbx_strand_id
1 'polypeptide(L)'
;MKVSQILACLALGTSAAYALPTEEVAVEIEARANLPGLNAVQTKYANAIIAQAKKDGVGAHGCQAGIATAMVESSIIMYANNAVPESLKYPHDRVGSDHDSVGLFQQRASIYKNVKCDMDAACSAGQFFTEMKKVSGWKTMAVGTLCQKVQRSAYPDRYAKQVGLATNVCKAGGL
;
A
#
# COMPACT_ATOMS: atom_id res chain seq x y z
N MET A 1 -3.61 87.31 8.44
CA MET A 1 -4.61 86.28 8.13
C MET A 1 -3.92 85.09 7.47
N LYS A 2 -4.23 83.88 7.97
CA LYS A 2 -3.98 82.54 7.42
C LYS A 2 -2.57 81.93 7.52
N VAL A 3 -2.49 81.06 8.53
CA VAL A 3 -1.60 79.90 8.70
C VAL A 3 -1.89 78.85 7.62
N SER A 4 -0.88 78.12 7.13
CA SER A 4 -0.95 76.66 6.94
C SER A 4 0.40 76.05 6.53
N GLN A 5 0.76 75.02 7.29
CA GLN A 5 1.82 74.05 7.06
C GLN A 5 1.44 73.07 5.93
N ILE A 6 2.38 72.18 5.55
CA ILE A 6 2.25 70.70 5.37
C ILE A 6 3.37 70.25 4.39
N LEU A 7 4.43 69.60 4.84
CA LEU A 7 4.62 68.19 5.26
C LEU A 7 5.16 67.34 4.11
N ALA A 8 6.36 66.80 4.33
CA ALA A 8 7.02 65.80 3.51
C ALA A 8 6.32 64.44 3.60
N CYS A 9 6.28 63.70 2.50
CA CYS A 9 6.08 62.25 2.51
C CYS A 9 7.13 61.60 1.60
N LEU A 10 8.13 60.99 2.22
CA LEU A 10 9.05 60.05 1.60
C LEU A 10 8.30 58.72 1.42
N ALA A 11 8.11 58.28 0.18
CA ALA A 11 7.60 56.94 -0.09
C ALA A 11 8.75 55.93 -0.01
N LEU A 12 8.79 55.13 1.06
CA LEU A 12 9.61 53.92 1.14
C LEU A 12 8.90 52.81 0.35
N GLY A 13 9.49 52.41 -0.78
CA GLY A 13 9.06 51.22 -1.51
C GLY A 13 9.53 49.97 -0.79
N THR A 14 8.60 49.16 -0.30
CA THR A 14 8.87 47.81 0.20
C THR A 14 8.83 46.84 -0.99
N SER A 15 10.00 46.39 -1.46
CA SER A 15 10.07 45.25 -2.38
C SER A 15 9.93 43.96 -1.56
N ALA A 16 8.78 43.31 -1.67
CA ALA A 16 8.63 41.93 -1.21
C ALA A 16 9.43 41.02 -2.14
N ALA A 17 10.58 40.52 -1.68
CA ALA A 17 11.27 39.44 -2.35
C ALA A 17 10.43 38.16 -2.22
N TYR A 18 9.83 37.71 -3.32
CA TYR A 18 9.33 36.34 -3.42
C TYR A 18 10.55 35.43 -3.45
N ALA A 19 10.83 34.77 -2.32
CA ALA A 19 11.78 33.67 -2.30
C ALA A 19 11.20 32.54 -3.15
N LEU A 20 11.80 32.31 -4.32
CA LEU A 20 11.57 31.08 -5.07
C LEU A 20 12.06 29.92 -4.20
N PRO A 21 11.34 28.78 -4.14
CA PRO A 21 11.83 27.62 -3.42
C PRO A 21 13.20 27.26 -4.00
N THR A 22 14.21 27.16 -3.13
CA THR A 22 15.51 26.64 -3.49
C THR A 22 15.34 25.23 -4.06
N GLU A 23 16.21 24.80 -4.98
CA GLU A 23 16.17 23.44 -5.55
C GLU A 23 16.09 22.35 -4.47
N GLU A 24 16.58 22.62 -3.26
CA GLU A 24 16.49 21.78 -2.08
C GLU A 24 15.05 21.43 -1.66
N VAL A 25 14.10 22.37 -1.78
CA VAL A 25 12.67 22.13 -1.48
C VAL A 25 11.97 21.44 -2.66
N ALA A 26 12.45 21.64 -3.88
CA ALA A 26 11.94 20.91 -5.05
C ALA A 26 12.39 19.44 -5.04
N VAL A 27 13.53 19.14 -4.42
CA VAL A 27 13.99 17.77 -4.13
C VAL A 27 13.24 17.16 -2.94
N GLU A 28 12.68 17.93 -2.01
CA GLU A 28 11.82 17.36 -0.95
C GLU A 28 10.44 16.89 -1.47
N ILE A 29 10.05 17.35 -2.67
CA ILE A 29 9.00 16.76 -3.52
C ILE A 29 9.59 15.62 -4.37
N GLU A 30 10.66 14.97 -3.91
CA GLU A 30 11.19 13.76 -4.53
C GLU A 30 10.06 12.76 -4.66
N ALA A 31 9.85 12.31 -5.90
CA ALA A 31 9.07 11.13 -6.21
C ALA A 31 9.31 10.09 -5.11
N ARG A 32 8.25 9.61 -4.45
CA ARG A 32 8.40 8.46 -3.56
C ARG A 32 9.02 7.36 -4.42
N ALA A 33 10.32 7.14 -4.25
CA ALA A 33 11.03 6.13 -5.00
C ALA A 33 10.25 4.83 -4.84
N ASN A 34 10.14 4.05 -5.92
CA ASN A 34 9.45 2.78 -5.84
C ASN A 34 10.05 1.95 -4.71
N LEU A 35 9.20 1.20 -3.99
CA LEU A 35 9.71 0.27 -2.99
C LEU A 35 10.64 -0.74 -3.68
N PRO A 36 11.70 -1.22 -3.00
CA PRO A 36 12.73 -2.04 -3.62
C PRO A 36 12.15 -3.24 -4.39
N GLY A 37 12.49 -3.32 -5.68
CA GLY A 37 12.04 -4.42 -6.56
C GLY A 37 10.59 -4.31 -7.04
N LEU A 38 9.88 -3.21 -6.77
CA LEU A 38 8.50 -2.97 -7.21
C LEU A 38 8.43 -1.82 -8.23
N ASN A 39 7.40 -1.82 -9.07
CA ASN A 39 7.04 -0.65 -9.90
C ASN A 39 6.09 0.30 -9.13
N ALA A 40 5.64 1.37 -9.78
CA ALA A 40 4.79 2.39 -9.15
C ALA A 40 3.42 1.86 -8.70
N VAL A 41 2.76 1.02 -9.52
CA VAL A 41 1.46 0.42 -9.20
C VAL A 41 1.60 -0.53 -8.00
N GLN A 42 2.59 -1.42 -8.05
CA GLN A 42 2.90 -2.35 -6.97
C GLN A 42 3.30 -1.60 -5.68
N THR A 43 4.08 -0.54 -5.80
CA THR A 43 4.49 0.31 -4.67
C THR A 43 3.28 0.96 -3.98
N LYS A 44 2.31 1.45 -4.75
CA LYS A 44 1.06 1.99 -4.20
C LYS A 44 0.33 0.96 -3.34
N TYR A 45 0.16 -0.26 -3.85
CA TYR A 45 -0.54 -1.32 -3.12
C TYR A 45 0.26 -1.90 -1.95
N ALA A 46 1.57 -2.09 -2.12
CA ALA A 46 2.46 -2.51 -1.05
C ALA A 46 2.46 -1.50 0.11
N ASN A 47 2.45 -0.19 -0.16
CA ASN A 47 2.30 0.83 0.87
C ASN A 47 0.97 0.70 1.64
N ALA A 48 -0.13 0.37 0.98
CA ALA A 48 -1.42 0.13 1.66
C ALA A 48 -1.35 -1.11 2.57
N ILE A 49 -0.72 -2.20 2.12
CA ILE A 49 -0.48 -3.40 2.93
C ILE A 49 0.39 -3.08 4.15
N ILE A 50 1.49 -2.33 3.97
CA ILE A 50 2.39 -1.93 5.05
C ILE A 50 1.68 -1.03 6.07
N ALA A 51 0.91 -0.04 5.60
CA ALA A 51 0.13 0.84 6.46
C ALA A 51 -0.89 0.04 7.28
N GLN A 52 -1.57 -0.93 6.65
CA GLN A 52 -2.49 -1.80 7.36
C GLN A 52 -1.77 -2.73 8.35
N ALA A 53 -0.59 -3.25 8.01
CA ALA A 53 0.22 -4.07 8.91
C ALA A 53 0.65 -3.31 10.18
N LYS A 54 1.00 -2.03 10.03
CA LYS A 54 1.27 -1.12 11.16
C LYS A 54 0.01 -0.92 12.01
N LYS A 55 -1.12 -0.60 11.37
CA LYS A 55 -2.41 -0.40 12.04
C LYS A 55 -2.85 -1.62 12.85
N ASP A 56 -2.65 -2.82 12.30
CA ASP A 56 -3.07 -4.07 12.94
C ASP A 56 -2.04 -4.64 13.93
N GLY A 57 -0.89 -3.97 14.10
CA GLY A 57 0.15 -4.34 15.05
C GLY A 57 0.81 -5.69 14.77
N VAL A 58 0.87 -6.11 13.50
CA VAL A 58 1.43 -7.43 13.13
C VAL A 58 2.95 -7.44 12.94
N GLY A 59 3.59 -6.27 12.98
CA GLY A 59 5.03 -6.07 12.91
C GLY A 59 5.66 -6.48 11.57
N ALA A 60 6.99 -6.53 11.55
CA ALA A 60 7.79 -6.91 10.38
C ALA A 60 7.37 -8.27 9.80
N HIS A 61 7.14 -9.25 10.69
CA HIS A 61 6.83 -10.62 10.32
C HIS A 61 5.48 -10.74 9.61
N GLY A 62 4.44 -10.09 10.15
CA GLY A 62 3.13 -10.05 9.49
C GLY A 62 3.15 -9.26 8.19
N CYS A 63 3.90 -8.15 8.13
CA CYS A 63 4.09 -7.40 6.89
C CYS A 63 4.73 -8.27 5.80
N GLN A 64 5.79 -9.02 6.14
CA GLN A 64 6.45 -9.93 5.22
C GLN A 64 5.48 -10.98 4.68
N ALA A 65 4.64 -11.56 5.53
CA ALA A 65 3.61 -12.51 5.12
C ALA A 65 2.57 -11.88 4.18
N GLY A 66 2.15 -10.64 4.44
CA GLY A 66 1.22 -9.90 3.59
C GLY A 66 1.80 -9.61 2.20
N ILE A 67 3.01 -9.06 2.13
CA ILE A 67 3.69 -8.72 0.87
C ILE A 67 4.03 -9.97 0.07
N ALA A 68 4.58 -11.01 0.72
CA ALA A 68 4.90 -12.27 0.04
C ALA A 68 3.65 -12.94 -0.53
N THR A 69 2.52 -12.92 0.20
CA THR A 69 1.24 -13.42 -0.29
C THR A 69 0.77 -12.62 -1.49
N ALA A 70 0.62 -11.30 -1.37
CA ALA A 70 0.14 -10.46 -2.47
C ALA A 70 1.01 -10.59 -3.73
N MET A 71 2.33 -10.78 -3.57
CA MET A 71 3.23 -11.02 -4.70
C MET A 71 2.93 -12.36 -5.40
N VAL A 72 2.72 -13.44 -4.66
CA VAL A 72 2.40 -14.75 -5.24
C VAL A 72 1.00 -14.77 -5.87
N GLU A 73 0.02 -14.17 -5.21
CA GLU A 73 -1.39 -14.27 -5.60
C GLU A 73 -1.73 -13.38 -6.80
N SER A 74 -1.18 -12.17 -6.84
CA SER A 74 -1.56 -11.19 -7.85
C SER A 74 -0.38 -10.44 -8.47
N SER A 75 0.86 -10.67 -8.03
CA SER A 75 1.97 -9.74 -8.32
C SER A 75 1.74 -8.32 -7.77
N ILE A 76 1.00 -8.22 -6.64
CA ILE A 76 0.64 -6.97 -5.95
C ILE A 76 -0.10 -5.99 -6.88
N ILE A 77 -1.10 -6.49 -7.61
CA ILE A 77 -2.03 -5.68 -8.41
C ILE A 77 -3.48 -6.10 -8.15
N MET A 78 -4.42 -5.20 -8.40
CA MET A 78 -5.83 -5.39 -8.10
C MET A 78 -6.53 -6.13 -9.24
N TYR A 79 -7.00 -7.34 -8.95
CA TYR A 79 -7.80 -8.14 -9.88
C TYR A 79 -9.29 -8.02 -9.59
N ALA A 80 -10.08 -7.58 -10.57
CA ALA A 80 -11.51 -7.89 -10.62
C ALA A 80 -11.74 -9.25 -11.28
N ASN A 81 -12.97 -9.75 -11.29
CA ASN A 81 -13.31 -11.05 -11.84
C ASN A 81 -14.66 -11.05 -12.56
N ASN A 82 -14.71 -11.61 -13.76
CA ASN A 82 -15.95 -11.76 -14.54
C ASN A 82 -17.01 -12.62 -13.83
N ALA A 83 -16.60 -13.61 -13.03
CA ALA A 83 -17.50 -14.43 -12.22
C ALA A 83 -18.06 -13.68 -11.00
N VAL A 84 -17.54 -12.48 -10.68
CA VAL A 84 -18.00 -11.62 -9.58
C VAL A 84 -18.35 -10.24 -10.16
N PRO A 85 -19.52 -10.06 -10.80
CA PRO A 85 -19.87 -8.81 -11.49
C PRO A 85 -19.82 -7.56 -10.61
N GLU A 86 -20.01 -7.70 -9.29
CA GLU A 86 -19.84 -6.60 -8.34
C GLU A 86 -18.39 -6.07 -8.33
N SER A 87 -17.39 -6.95 -8.44
CA SER A 87 -15.97 -6.58 -8.41
C SER A 87 -15.59 -5.63 -9.55
N LEU A 88 -16.24 -5.75 -10.71
CA LEU A 88 -16.02 -4.92 -11.90
C LEU A 88 -16.40 -3.45 -11.69
N LYS A 89 -17.16 -3.15 -10.63
CA LYS A 89 -17.58 -1.78 -10.27
C LYS A 89 -16.51 -1.01 -9.49
N TYR A 90 -15.46 -1.68 -9.02
CA TYR A 90 -14.37 -1.06 -8.27
C TYR A 90 -13.13 -0.86 -9.14
N PRO A 91 -12.24 0.11 -8.84
CA PRO A 91 -10.98 0.27 -9.56
C PRO A 91 -10.14 -1.01 -9.53
N HIS A 92 -9.64 -1.43 -10.69
CA HIS A 92 -8.84 -2.64 -10.85
C HIS A 92 -7.82 -2.48 -11.98
N ASP A 93 -6.73 -3.24 -11.91
CA ASP A 93 -5.67 -3.23 -12.93
C ASP A 93 -5.86 -4.34 -13.96
N ARG A 94 -6.51 -5.45 -13.56
CA ARG A 94 -6.76 -6.62 -14.41
C ARG A 94 -8.09 -7.27 -14.10
N VAL A 95 -8.57 -8.06 -15.05
CA VAL A 95 -9.78 -8.87 -14.91
C VAL A 95 -9.40 -10.34 -15.07
N GLY A 96 -9.70 -11.13 -14.05
CA GLY A 96 -9.57 -12.59 -14.04
C GLY A 96 -10.88 -13.28 -14.43
N SER A 97 -10.82 -14.59 -14.58
CA SER A 97 -11.98 -15.45 -14.86
C SER A 97 -11.80 -16.85 -14.26
N ASP A 98 -11.08 -16.93 -13.14
CA ASP A 98 -11.09 -18.13 -12.32
C ASP A 98 -12.44 -18.27 -11.59
N HIS A 99 -12.54 -19.16 -10.60
CA HIS A 99 -13.80 -19.42 -9.89
C HIS A 99 -14.54 -18.15 -9.43
N ASP A 100 -13.94 -17.36 -8.54
CA ASP A 100 -14.51 -16.14 -7.97
C ASP A 100 -13.48 -15.39 -7.10
N SER A 101 -12.19 -15.50 -7.44
CA SER A 101 -11.12 -14.83 -6.70
C SER A 101 -11.01 -13.36 -7.13
N VAL A 102 -10.86 -12.45 -6.18
CA VAL A 102 -10.70 -11.01 -6.43
C VAL A 102 -9.61 -10.41 -5.53
N GLY A 103 -9.16 -9.22 -5.89
CA GLY A 103 -8.25 -8.43 -5.07
C GLY A 103 -6.79 -8.88 -5.08
N LEU A 104 -5.98 -8.20 -4.25
CA LEU A 104 -4.53 -8.44 -4.12
C LEU A 104 -4.18 -9.83 -3.60
N PHE A 105 -5.03 -10.38 -2.74
CA PHE A 105 -4.84 -11.65 -2.05
C PHE A 105 -5.62 -12.81 -2.69
N GLN A 106 -6.27 -12.56 -3.83
CA GLN A 106 -7.12 -13.53 -4.54
C GLN A 106 -8.16 -14.17 -3.61
N GLN A 107 -8.83 -13.33 -2.82
CA GLN A 107 -9.87 -13.76 -1.89
C GLN A 107 -11.11 -14.18 -2.67
N ARG A 108 -11.62 -15.38 -2.38
CA ARG A 108 -12.81 -15.94 -3.02
C ARG A 108 -14.06 -15.25 -2.48
N ALA A 109 -14.88 -14.62 -3.32
CA ALA A 109 -16.12 -13.94 -2.90
C ALA A 109 -17.16 -14.88 -2.24
N SER A 110 -17.07 -16.18 -2.54
CA SER A 110 -17.82 -17.26 -1.91
C SER A 110 -17.41 -17.52 -0.45
N ILE A 111 -16.22 -17.07 -0.04
CA ILE A 111 -15.71 -17.19 1.33
C ILE A 111 -15.72 -15.81 2.01
N TYR A 112 -15.15 -14.80 1.35
CA TYR A 112 -15.10 -13.41 1.82
C TYR A 112 -16.29 -12.65 1.23
N LYS A 113 -17.30 -12.39 2.04
CA LYS A 113 -18.60 -11.86 1.58
C LYS A 113 -18.61 -10.36 1.27
N ASN A 114 -17.50 -9.67 1.52
CA ASN A 114 -17.40 -8.24 1.36
C ASN A 114 -16.52 -7.90 0.16
N VAL A 115 -17.08 -8.02 -1.04
CA VAL A 115 -16.36 -7.77 -2.31
C VAL A 115 -15.75 -6.35 -2.34
N LYS A 116 -16.45 -5.35 -1.77
CA LYS A 116 -15.91 -4.00 -1.62
C LYS A 116 -14.60 -3.97 -0.83
N CYS A 117 -14.50 -4.77 0.23
CA CYS A 117 -13.29 -4.89 1.04
C CYS A 117 -12.21 -5.69 0.32
N ASP A 118 -12.58 -6.76 -0.38
CA ASP A 118 -11.64 -7.57 -1.15
C ASP A 118 -11.00 -6.76 -2.29
N MET A 119 -11.76 -5.81 -2.87
CA MET A 119 -11.30 -4.87 -3.91
C MET A 119 -10.63 -3.60 -3.35
N ASP A 120 -10.40 -3.52 -2.03
CA ASP A 120 -9.67 -2.44 -1.38
C ASP A 120 -8.36 -2.97 -0.79
N ALA A 121 -7.25 -2.30 -1.07
CA ALA A 121 -5.94 -2.84 -0.75
C ALA A 121 -5.65 -2.96 0.75
N ALA A 122 -6.07 -1.97 1.54
CA ALA A 122 -5.88 -2.00 2.98
C ALA A 122 -6.90 -2.94 3.64
N CYS A 123 -8.15 -2.92 3.18
CA CYS A 123 -9.20 -3.76 3.73
C CYS A 123 -8.94 -5.25 3.49
N SER A 124 -8.60 -5.65 2.25
CA SER A 124 -8.19 -7.02 1.91
C SER A 124 -6.97 -7.49 2.73
N ALA A 125 -5.96 -6.64 2.89
CA ALA A 125 -4.82 -6.94 3.76
C ALA A 125 -5.23 -7.17 5.22
N GLY A 126 -6.16 -6.37 5.76
CA GLY A 126 -6.68 -6.54 7.12
C GLY A 126 -7.43 -7.86 7.30
N GLN A 127 -8.17 -8.31 6.29
CA GLN A 127 -8.80 -9.64 6.30
C GLN A 127 -7.75 -10.75 6.30
N PHE A 128 -6.72 -10.66 5.46
CA PHE A 128 -5.59 -11.58 5.46
C PHE A 128 -4.90 -11.64 6.84
N PHE A 129 -4.60 -10.48 7.45
CA PHE A 129 -3.98 -10.44 8.77
C PHE A 129 -4.87 -11.00 9.87
N THR A 130 -6.19 -10.86 9.73
CA THR A 130 -7.16 -11.46 10.65
C THR A 130 -7.09 -12.99 10.61
N GLU A 131 -7.05 -13.60 9.42
CA GLU A 131 -6.89 -15.05 9.29
C GLU A 131 -5.48 -15.51 9.71
N MET A 132 -4.44 -14.75 9.36
CA MET A 132 -3.06 -15.01 9.77
C MET A 132 -2.92 -15.09 11.29
N LYS A 133 -3.54 -14.16 12.04
CA LYS A 133 -3.50 -14.13 13.51
C LYS A 133 -4.14 -15.36 14.16
N LYS A 134 -5.01 -16.10 13.46
CA LYS A 134 -5.60 -17.36 13.94
C LYS A 134 -4.65 -18.56 13.82
N VAL A 135 -3.55 -18.43 13.05
CA VAL A 135 -2.56 -19.49 12.91
C VAL A 135 -1.71 -19.54 14.18
N SER A 136 -1.77 -20.67 14.89
CA SER A 136 -0.93 -20.88 16.08
C SER A 136 0.55 -20.78 15.73
N GLY A 137 1.31 -20.04 16.55
CA GLY A 137 2.74 -19.81 16.34
C GLY A 137 3.09 -18.87 15.18
N TRP A 138 2.12 -18.13 14.61
CA TRP A 138 2.38 -17.30 13.43
C TRP A 138 3.56 -16.33 13.58
N LYS A 139 3.83 -15.81 14.79
CA LYS A 139 4.88 -14.81 15.04
C LYS A 139 6.30 -15.32 14.79
N THR A 140 6.52 -16.63 14.86
CA THR A 140 7.85 -17.26 14.75
C THR A 140 7.92 -18.30 13.64
N MET A 141 6.80 -18.54 12.96
CA MET A 141 6.71 -19.48 11.85
C MET A 141 7.51 -18.98 10.65
N ALA A 142 8.11 -19.86 9.85
CA ALA A 142 8.69 -19.42 8.58
C ALA A 142 7.62 -18.72 7.72
N VAL A 143 7.93 -17.53 7.18
CA VAL A 143 6.96 -16.67 6.48
C VAL A 143 6.26 -17.42 5.34
N GLY A 144 7.01 -18.15 4.51
CA GLY A 144 6.40 -18.93 3.42
C GLY A 144 5.40 -19.98 3.91
N THR A 145 5.72 -20.66 5.02
CA THR A 145 4.81 -21.62 5.67
C THR A 145 3.58 -20.93 6.23
N LEU A 146 3.73 -19.73 6.82
CA LEU A 146 2.62 -18.94 7.33
C LEU A 146 1.67 -18.52 6.21
N CYS A 147 2.20 -17.97 5.11
CA CYS A 147 1.43 -17.63 3.91
C CYS A 147 0.63 -18.83 3.40
N GLN A 148 1.30 -19.99 3.26
CA GLN A 148 0.65 -21.22 2.81
C GLN A 148 -0.46 -21.68 3.77
N LYS A 149 -0.30 -21.54 5.09
CA LYS A 149 -1.35 -21.91 6.04
C LYS A 149 -2.60 -21.04 5.93
N VAL A 150 -2.43 -19.76 5.59
CA VAL A 150 -3.54 -18.83 5.38
C VAL A 150 -4.22 -19.11 4.04
N GLN A 151 -3.46 -19.15 2.94
CA GLN A 151 -4.00 -19.25 1.58
C GLN A 151 -4.38 -20.68 1.16
N ARG A 152 -3.72 -21.69 1.72
CA ARG A 152 -3.93 -23.12 1.39
C ARG A 152 -3.81 -23.42 -0.11
N SER A 153 -2.80 -22.84 -0.76
CA SER A 153 -2.55 -23.04 -2.20
C SER A 153 -2.07 -24.45 -2.54
N ALA A 154 -2.14 -24.83 -3.82
CA ALA A 154 -1.54 -26.07 -4.33
C ALA A 154 0.00 -26.00 -4.50
N TYR A 155 0.62 -24.82 -4.30
CA TYR A 155 2.04 -24.58 -4.60
C TYR A 155 2.76 -23.90 -3.43
N PRO A 156 2.98 -24.63 -2.31
CA PRO A 156 3.48 -24.05 -1.06
C PRO A 156 4.82 -23.33 -1.19
N ASP A 157 5.70 -23.80 -2.09
CA ASP A 157 7.06 -23.28 -2.23
C ASP A 157 7.12 -21.88 -2.87
N ARG A 158 6.01 -21.39 -3.44
CA ARG A 158 5.98 -20.07 -4.11
C ARG A 158 6.17 -18.92 -3.14
N TYR A 159 5.60 -18.99 -1.94
CA TYR A 159 5.69 -17.91 -0.97
C TYR A 159 7.10 -17.75 -0.40
N ALA A 160 7.79 -18.86 -0.13
CA ALA A 160 9.16 -18.85 0.39
C ALA A 160 10.12 -18.07 -0.53
N LYS A 161 9.91 -18.16 -1.86
CA LYS A 161 10.71 -17.43 -2.85
C LYS A 161 10.56 -15.90 -2.77
N GLN A 162 9.45 -15.42 -2.22
CA GLN A 162 9.15 -13.98 -2.13
C GLN A 162 9.57 -13.35 -0.79
N VAL A 163 10.06 -14.14 0.17
CA VAL A 163 10.41 -13.63 1.50
C VAL A 163 11.49 -12.56 1.44
N GLY A 164 12.54 -12.76 0.64
CA GLY A 164 13.63 -11.77 0.51
C GLY A 164 13.14 -10.41 -0.03
N LEU A 165 12.28 -10.43 -1.05
CA LEU A 165 11.63 -9.22 -1.56
C LEU A 165 10.77 -8.58 -0.47
N ALA A 166 9.92 -9.37 0.18
CA ALA A 166 9.01 -8.89 1.22
C ALA A 166 9.76 -8.24 2.39
N THR A 167 10.90 -8.80 2.81
CA THR A 167 11.77 -8.21 3.82
C THR A 167 12.28 -6.83 3.40
N ASN A 168 12.78 -6.68 2.17
CA ASN A 168 13.30 -5.40 1.69
C ASN A 168 12.19 -4.34 1.57
N VAL A 169 11.02 -4.74 1.09
CA VAL A 169 9.83 -3.89 0.94
C VAL A 169 9.32 -3.42 2.31
N CYS A 170 9.13 -4.33 3.27
CA CYS A 170 8.68 -3.97 4.62
C CYS A 170 9.69 -3.07 5.33
N LYS A 171 10.99 -3.38 5.23
CA LYS A 171 12.07 -2.57 5.82
C LYS A 171 12.07 -1.15 5.26
N ALA A 172 11.95 -0.99 3.93
CA ALA A 172 11.85 0.32 3.30
C ALA A 172 10.57 1.07 3.73
N GLY A 173 9.49 0.35 4.01
CA GLY A 173 8.27 0.89 4.60
C GLY A 173 8.32 1.13 6.12
N GLY A 174 9.45 0.90 6.79
CA GLY A 174 9.63 1.09 8.23
C GLY A 174 9.04 -0.02 9.11
N LEU A 175 9.06 -1.27 8.63
CA LEU A 175 8.72 -2.48 9.39
C LEU A 175 9.82 -3.53 9.30
#